data_AF-D3HQ45-F1
#
_entry.id   AF-D3HQ45-F1
#
_cell.length_a   1.000
_cell.length_b   1.000
_cell.length_c   1.000
_cell.angle_alpha   90.00
_cell.angle_beta   90.00
_cell.angle_gamma   90.00
#
_symmetry.space_group_name_H-M   'P 1'
#
loop_
_entity.id
_entity.type
_entity.pdbx_description
1 polymer ?
#
loop_
_entity_poly.entity_id
_entity_poly.type
_entity_poly.pdbx_seq_one_letter_code
_entity_poly.pdbx_strand_id
1 'polypeptide(L)'
;MIVIFVHGWSVTHTNTYGELPQWLESQGKNGKLDIQVGNIFLGHYISFEDTVTVDDIARAFDQALYDEIADKLRNRERFACITHSTGGPIVRKWMDLYFKNNLAQCPLSHLIMLSPSNHGSALAQLGKSRLGRIKSFFEGVEPGQCVLDWLELGSDMSWQLNESWLNYDCTAHGIYSFVLMGQKIDRQLYDALNSYTGEAGSDGVVRVAAANMNYSLLKLHQEGNNGESLVVSKMTRTKPMAFGVLPGCSHSGKKMGIIRSVTMANAALHPTAIWVLRCLQVKNRDSYNTLAKDLDKVTQETQKNEYTETVKTLICKRDYITNRYSMIIFRLIDDRGNHLADYDLYLTAGPQYSELALPTGFFVDRQRNLNNRGKLTYFLNYDIMEAGINTPKMQGKLGFRIKAYPEPNDQALAYYRLLDFHSSFADINKILHPNETVMVEIMLQRRVDRAVSRITNNLNPAKISVKPTGKKVG
;
A
#
# COMPACT_ATOMS: atom_id res chain seq x y z
N MET A 1 -7.27 -25.63 15.79
CA MET A 1 -6.77 -24.51 14.96
C MET A 1 -5.25 -24.43 15.03
N ILE A 2 -4.61 -24.23 13.87
CA ILE A 2 -3.16 -23.95 13.73
C ILE A 2 -2.98 -22.45 13.56
N VAL A 3 -1.99 -21.85 14.23
CA VAL A 3 -1.67 -20.42 14.14
C VAL A 3 -0.19 -20.24 13.80
N ILE A 4 0.12 -19.48 12.76
CA ILE A 4 1.46 -19.25 12.26
C ILE A 4 1.75 -17.75 12.30
N PHE A 5 2.85 -17.37 12.94
CA PHE A 5 3.32 -15.99 12.96
C PHE A 5 4.33 -15.74 11.84
N VAL A 6 4.22 -14.58 11.16
CA VAL A 6 5.15 -14.16 10.10
C VAL A 6 5.58 -12.71 10.32
N HIS A 7 6.88 -12.46 10.45
CA HIS A 7 7.41 -11.15 10.84
C HIS A 7 7.59 -10.17 9.66
N GLY A 8 7.97 -8.93 9.97
CA GLY A 8 8.32 -7.90 8.99
C GLY A 8 9.79 -7.91 8.57
N TRP A 9 10.15 -6.99 7.66
CA TRP A 9 11.55 -6.73 7.31
C TRP A 9 12.36 -6.26 8.53
N SER A 10 13.67 -6.48 8.51
CA SER A 10 14.63 -6.11 9.57
C SER A 10 14.54 -6.90 10.88
N VAL A 11 13.83 -8.04 10.90
CA VAL A 11 13.80 -8.94 12.05
C VAL A 11 14.92 -9.98 11.97
N THR A 12 15.69 -10.10 13.05
CA THR A 12 16.75 -11.09 13.22
C THR A 12 16.45 -12.10 14.33
N HIS A 13 15.34 -11.94 15.06
CA HIS A 13 14.95 -12.83 16.15
C HIS A 13 13.42 -12.89 16.31
N THR A 14 12.89 -14.10 16.49
CA THR A 14 11.47 -14.39 16.75
C THR A 14 10.90 -13.75 18.03
N ASN A 15 11.74 -13.21 18.92
CA ASN A 15 11.26 -12.46 20.08
C ASN A 15 10.46 -11.20 19.66
N THR A 16 10.57 -10.76 18.38
CA THR A 16 9.76 -9.70 17.77
C THR A 16 8.26 -9.89 18.02
N TYR A 17 7.81 -11.15 18.15
CA TYR A 17 6.41 -11.48 18.39
C TYR A 17 5.90 -11.11 19.80
N GLY A 18 6.76 -10.58 20.67
CA GLY A 18 6.40 -10.29 22.05
C GLY A 18 5.97 -11.56 22.78
N GLU A 19 5.00 -11.42 23.68
CA GLU A 19 4.39 -12.57 24.38
C GLU A 19 2.98 -12.88 23.84
N LEU A 20 2.63 -12.33 22.67
CA LEU A 20 1.34 -12.60 22.01
C LEU A 20 1.14 -14.09 21.69
N PRO A 21 2.14 -14.84 21.16
CA PRO A 21 1.99 -16.28 20.92
C PRO A 21 1.65 -17.06 22.21
N GLN A 22 2.41 -16.83 23.29
CA GLN A 22 2.21 -17.50 24.58
C GLN A 22 0.85 -17.16 25.17
N TRP A 23 0.42 -15.89 25.04
CA TRP A 23 -0.89 -15.47 25.49
C TRP A 23 -2.01 -16.16 24.69
N LEU A 24 -1.91 -16.25 23.36
CA LEU A 24 -2.91 -16.96 22.55
C LEU A 24 -3.00 -18.45 22.90
N GLU A 25 -1.86 -19.12 23.15
CA GLU A 25 -1.86 -20.51 23.62
C GLU A 25 -2.63 -20.64 24.95
N SER A 26 -2.44 -19.68 25.88
CA SER A 26 -3.18 -19.67 27.15
C SER A 26 -4.70 -19.48 26.95
N GLN A 27 -5.13 -18.76 25.91
CA GLN A 27 -6.56 -18.63 25.59
C GLN A 27 -7.16 -19.94 25.03
N GLY A 28 -6.33 -20.79 24.40
CA GLY A 28 -6.70 -22.14 24.02
C GLY A 28 -7.03 -23.02 25.23
N LYS A 29 -6.14 -23.01 26.24
CA LYS A 29 -6.34 -23.74 27.51
C LYS A 29 -7.60 -23.29 28.26
N ASN A 30 -7.98 -22.02 28.13
CA ASN A 30 -9.16 -21.44 28.76
C ASN A 30 -10.46 -21.64 27.95
N GLY A 31 -10.43 -22.41 26.86
CA GLY A 31 -11.60 -22.72 26.03
C GLY A 31 -12.12 -21.55 25.18
N LYS A 32 -11.42 -20.42 25.11
CA LYS A 32 -11.83 -19.26 24.29
C LYS A 32 -11.47 -19.41 22.82
N LEU A 33 -10.46 -20.25 22.54
CA LEU A 33 -10.04 -20.64 21.20
C LEU A 33 -9.88 -22.15 21.17
N ASP A 34 -10.20 -22.75 20.03
CA ASP A 34 -9.86 -24.14 19.75
C ASP A 34 -8.40 -24.23 19.23
N ILE A 35 -7.43 -23.79 20.03
CA ILE A 35 -5.99 -23.95 19.74
C ILE A 35 -5.47 -25.07 20.64
N GLN A 36 -5.00 -26.15 20.03
CA GLN A 36 -4.33 -27.22 20.76
C GLN A 36 -2.90 -26.77 21.12
N VAL A 37 -2.39 -27.23 22.25
CA VAL A 37 -1.00 -27.01 22.66
C VAL A 37 -0.06 -27.51 21.55
N GLY A 38 0.95 -26.71 21.21
CA GLY A 38 1.89 -27.04 20.11
C GLY A 38 1.39 -26.73 18.70
N ASN A 39 0.20 -26.13 18.53
CA ASN A 39 -0.29 -25.67 17.22
C ASN A 39 -0.01 -24.17 16.96
N ILE A 40 0.93 -23.56 17.68
CA ILE A 40 1.41 -22.20 17.41
C ILE A 40 2.85 -22.26 16.90
N PHE A 41 3.08 -21.70 15.71
CA PHE A 41 4.35 -21.73 15.01
C PHE A 41 4.89 -20.31 14.83
N LEU A 42 6.18 -20.14 15.11
CA LEU A 42 6.88 -18.86 14.92
C LEU A 42 7.69 -18.93 13.64
N GLY A 43 7.09 -18.47 12.53
CA GLY A 43 7.78 -18.39 11.25
C GLY A 43 8.92 -17.37 11.28
N HIS A 44 9.91 -17.58 10.43
CA HIS A 44 10.98 -16.62 10.18
C HIS A 44 11.41 -16.68 8.72
N TYR A 45 11.95 -15.58 8.21
CA TYR A 45 12.59 -15.52 6.90
C TYR A 45 13.76 -14.54 6.93
N ILE A 46 14.68 -14.71 5.99
CA ILE A 46 15.85 -13.84 5.84
C ILE A 46 15.43 -12.61 5.05
N SER A 47 15.67 -11.42 5.62
CA SER A 47 15.29 -10.13 5.02
C SER A 47 16.46 -9.17 4.82
N PHE A 48 17.66 -9.55 5.24
CA PHE A 48 18.92 -8.80 5.11
C PHE A 48 19.88 -9.52 4.16
N GLU A 49 19.38 -9.85 2.98
CA GLU A 49 20.12 -10.48 1.89
C GLU A 49 19.61 -9.85 0.59
N ASP A 50 20.49 -9.17 -0.14
CA ASP A 50 20.12 -8.31 -1.27
C ASP A 50 19.58 -9.12 -2.45
N THR A 51 19.93 -10.41 -2.52
CA THR A 51 19.46 -11.33 -3.56
C THR A 51 18.07 -11.92 -3.30
N VAL A 52 17.58 -11.87 -2.05
CA VAL A 52 16.29 -12.47 -1.67
C VAL A 52 15.13 -11.52 -1.98
N THR A 53 14.17 -12.00 -2.77
CA THR A 53 12.96 -11.26 -3.12
C THR A 53 11.75 -11.69 -2.28
N VAL A 54 10.68 -10.88 -2.29
CA VAL A 54 9.39 -11.26 -1.68
C VAL A 54 8.78 -12.52 -2.34
N ASP A 55 9.06 -12.74 -3.63
CA ASP A 55 8.63 -13.95 -4.33
C ASP A 55 9.36 -15.19 -3.78
N ASP A 56 10.67 -15.11 -3.60
CA ASP A 56 11.48 -16.19 -3.02
C ASP A 56 11.01 -16.54 -1.61
N ILE A 57 10.75 -15.52 -0.77
CA ILE A 57 10.25 -15.72 0.58
C ILE A 57 8.87 -16.39 0.56
N ALA A 58 7.98 -16.00 -0.37
CA ALA A 58 6.65 -16.63 -0.49
C ALA A 58 6.73 -18.10 -0.93
N ARG A 59 7.68 -18.46 -1.80
CA ARG A 59 7.94 -19.85 -2.19
C ARG A 59 8.57 -20.66 -1.05
N ALA A 60 9.52 -20.07 -0.33
CA ALA A 60 10.12 -20.70 0.85
C ALA A 60 9.10 -20.88 1.98
N PHE A 61 8.15 -19.95 2.14
CA PHE A 61 7.04 -20.08 3.08
C PHE A 61 6.16 -21.29 2.74
N ASP A 62 5.85 -21.51 1.46
CA ASP A 62 5.12 -22.71 1.02
C ASP A 62 5.85 -24.00 1.43
N GLN A 63 7.15 -24.08 1.15
CA GLN A 63 7.98 -25.22 1.54
C GLN A 63 7.99 -25.41 3.06
N ALA A 64 8.15 -24.34 3.84
CA ALA A 64 8.12 -24.41 5.29
C ALA A 64 6.77 -24.92 5.85
N LEU A 65 5.64 -24.60 5.20
CA LEU A 65 4.35 -25.18 5.57
C LEU A 65 4.32 -26.70 5.33
N TYR A 66 4.91 -27.17 4.24
CA TYR A 66 5.02 -28.61 3.98
C TYR A 66 5.93 -29.29 5.01
N ASP A 67 7.08 -28.70 5.31
CA ASP A 67 8.06 -29.30 6.22
C ASP A 67 7.49 -29.43 7.64
N GLU A 68 6.76 -28.42 8.13
CA GLU A 68 6.31 -28.35 9.52
C GLU A 68 4.91 -28.92 9.76
N ILE A 69 3.99 -28.78 8.80
CA ILE A 69 2.57 -29.09 9.03
C ILE A 69 1.90 -29.89 7.90
N ALA A 70 2.65 -30.53 6.99
CA ALA A 70 2.06 -31.27 5.87
C ALA A 70 1.05 -32.34 6.29
N ASP A 71 1.28 -33.08 7.39
CA ASP A 71 0.32 -34.08 7.88
C ASP A 71 -1.04 -33.45 8.24
N LYS A 72 -1.01 -32.28 8.89
CA LYS A 72 -2.22 -31.53 9.25
C LYS A 72 -2.93 -31.02 8.01
N LEU A 73 -2.18 -30.49 7.03
CA LEU A 73 -2.72 -30.04 5.75
C LEU A 73 -3.33 -31.18 4.94
N ARG A 74 -2.71 -32.38 4.93
CA ARG A 74 -3.24 -33.60 4.30
C ARG A 74 -4.57 -34.02 4.92
N ASN A 75 -4.73 -33.83 6.24
CA ASN A 75 -5.99 -34.04 6.96
C ASN A 75 -7.01 -32.90 6.75
N ARG A 76 -6.76 -31.99 5.79
CA ARG A 76 -7.59 -30.82 5.47
C ARG A 76 -7.76 -29.84 6.63
N GLU A 77 -6.84 -29.86 7.60
CA GLU A 77 -6.80 -28.80 8.61
C GLU A 77 -6.40 -27.48 7.96
N ARG A 78 -7.05 -26.40 8.41
CA ARG A 78 -6.74 -25.03 7.98
C ARG A 78 -5.94 -24.32 9.06
N PHE A 79 -5.10 -23.37 8.64
CA PHE A 79 -4.30 -22.56 9.56
C PHE A 79 -4.68 -21.08 9.49
N ALA A 80 -4.35 -20.34 10.55
CA ALA A 80 -4.43 -18.90 10.60
C ALA A 80 -3.01 -18.31 10.52
N CYS A 81 -2.83 -17.22 9.78
CA CYS A 81 -1.61 -16.42 9.81
C CYS A 81 -1.83 -15.13 10.58
N ILE A 82 -0.93 -14.82 11.51
CA ILE A 82 -0.79 -13.51 12.13
C ILE A 82 0.51 -12.91 11.61
N THR A 83 0.41 -11.88 10.79
CA THR A 83 1.57 -11.30 10.10
C THR A 83 1.88 -9.91 10.62
N HIS A 84 3.15 -9.50 10.59
CA HIS A 84 3.57 -8.13 10.86
C HIS A 84 4.17 -7.48 9.62
N SER A 85 3.84 -6.22 9.34
CA SER A 85 4.53 -5.43 8.31
C SER A 85 4.63 -6.18 6.97
N THR A 86 5.83 -6.36 6.42
CA THR A 86 6.11 -7.11 5.17
C THR A 86 5.58 -8.56 5.17
N GLY A 87 5.36 -9.17 6.34
CA GLY A 87 4.78 -10.50 6.45
C GLY A 87 3.38 -10.60 5.84
N GLY A 88 2.59 -9.52 5.87
CA GLY A 88 1.27 -9.46 5.24
C GLY A 88 1.36 -9.64 3.72
N PRO A 89 2.11 -8.77 3.01
CA PRO A 89 2.43 -8.96 1.61
C PRO A 89 3.02 -10.32 1.24
N ILE A 90 3.89 -10.90 2.07
CA ILE A 90 4.47 -12.23 1.83
C ILE A 90 3.39 -13.30 1.78
N VAL A 91 2.50 -13.36 2.78
CA VAL A 91 1.42 -14.36 2.79
C VAL A 91 0.42 -14.10 1.67
N ARG A 92 0.15 -12.82 1.34
CA ARG A 92 -0.67 -12.48 0.16
C ARG A 92 -0.04 -12.94 -1.15
N LYS A 93 1.27 -12.81 -1.29
CA LYS A 93 2.03 -13.26 -2.46
C LYS A 93 2.06 -14.77 -2.56
N TRP A 94 2.22 -15.49 -1.43
CA TRP A 94 2.07 -16.94 -1.38
C TRP A 94 0.68 -17.38 -1.85
N MET A 95 -0.39 -16.75 -1.33
CA MET A 95 -1.74 -17.02 -1.81
C MET A 95 -1.89 -16.77 -3.31
N ASP A 96 -1.27 -15.70 -3.83
CA ASP A 96 -1.32 -15.37 -5.25
C ASP A 96 -0.59 -16.38 -6.14
N LEU A 97 0.59 -16.86 -5.70
CA LEU A 97 1.38 -17.84 -6.43
C LEU A 97 0.67 -19.19 -6.55
N TYR A 98 0.07 -19.67 -5.45
CA TYR A 98 -0.40 -21.05 -5.36
C TYR A 98 -1.93 -21.20 -5.46
N PHE A 99 -2.70 -20.15 -5.14
CA PHE A 99 -4.16 -20.27 -4.95
C PHE A 99 -5.01 -19.22 -5.69
N LYS A 100 -4.43 -18.27 -6.43
CA LYS A 100 -5.21 -17.20 -7.10
C LYS A 100 -6.34 -17.70 -8.00
N ASN A 101 -6.14 -18.84 -8.65
CA ASN A 101 -7.10 -19.46 -9.55
C ASN A 101 -7.99 -20.52 -8.84
N ASN A 102 -7.76 -20.78 -7.55
CA ASN A 102 -8.47 -21.81 -6.79
C ASN A 102 -8.46 -21.54 -5.28
N LEU A 103 -9.05 -20.40 -4.86
CA LEU A 103 -9.12 -20.00 -3.46
C LEU A 103 -9.82 -21.04 -2.56
N ALA A 104 -10.72 -21.85 -3.13
CA ALA A 104 -11.40 -22.92 -2.40
C ALA A 104 -10.44 -24.00 -1.87
N GLN A 105 -9.28 -24.19 -2.50
CA GLN A 105 -8.25 -25.13 -2.03
C GLN A 105 -7.21 -24.49 -1.10
N CYS A 106 -7.29 -23.17 -0.86
CA CYS A 106 -6.33 -22.50 0.00
C CYS A 106 -6.50 -22.97 1.46
N PRO A 107 -5.44 -23.51 2.10
CA PRO A 107 -5.50 -23.98 3.48
C PRO A 107 -5.55 -22.84 4.51
N LEU A 108 -5.38 -21.59 4.09
CA LEU A 108 -5.48 -20.43 4.98
C LEU A 108 -6.94 -20.20 5.38
N SER A 109 -7.21 -20.09 6.68
CA SER A 109 -8.53 -19.73 7.23
C SER A 109 -8.61 -18.26 7.63
N HIS A 110 -7.53 -17.72 8.20
CA HIS A 110 -7.48 -16.34 8.67
C HIS A 110 -6.17 -15.70 8.25
N LEU A 111 -6.23 -14.47 7.76
CA LEU A 111 -5.06 -13.62 7.51
C LEU A 111 -5.19 -12.35 8.35
N ILE A 112 -4.55 -12.33 9.51
CA ILE A 112 -4.58 -11.19 10.43
C ILE A 112 -3.29 -10.40 10.23
N MET A 113 -3.40 -9.28 9.52
CA MET A 113 -2.26 -8.43 9.20
C MET A 113 -2.14 -7.29 10.20
N LEU A 114 -1.04 -7.27 10.95
CA LEU A 114 -0.69 -6.25 11.94
C LEU A 114 0.26 -5.23 11.30
N SER A 115 -0.22 -4.00 11.10
CA SER A 115 0.50 -2.91 10.41
C SER A 115 1.16 -3.32 9.07
N PRO A 116 0.45 -3.98 8.13
CA PRO A 116 1.05 -4.47 6.90
C PRO A 116 1.47 -3.35 5.95
N SER A 117 2.55 -3.54 5.21
CA SER A 117 3.01 -2.63 4.15
C SER A 117 2.39 -2.97 2.78
N ASN A 118 1.05 -3.12 2.72
CA ASN A 118 0.34 -3.63 1.54
C ASN A 118 0.58 -2.85 0.25
N HIS A 119 0.69 -1.53 0.35
CA HIS A 119 1.02 -0.62 -0.76
C HIS A 119 2.43 -0.01 -0.63
N GLY A 120 3.28 -0.61 0.20
CA GLY A 120 4.63 -0.15 0.51
C GLY A 120 4.72 0.80 1.71
N SER A 121 5.90 1.41 1.89
CA SER A 121 6.24 2.37 2.93
C SER A 121 7.16 3.46 2.38
N ALA A 122 6.95 4.70 2.83
CA ALA A 122 7.80 5.82 2.47
C ALA A 122 9.26 5.63 2.93
N LEU A 123 9.48 4.90 4.03
CA LEU A 123 10.82 4.68 4.60
C LEU A 123 11.72 3.78 3.75
N ALA A 124 11.16 3.02 2.79
CA ALA A 124 11.94 2.14 1.94
C ALA A 124 12.98 2.89 1.09
N GLN A 125 12.69 4.11 0.61
CA GLN A 125 13.69 4.93 -0.13
C GLN A 125 14.83 5.43 0.76
N LEU A 126 14.58 5.59 2.06
CA LEU A 126 15.60 6.04 3.01
C LEU A 126 16.58 4.93 3.33
N GLY A 127 16.11 3.67 3.37
CA GLY A 127 16.96 2.48 3.41
C GLY A 127 17.97 2.45 2.25
N LYS A 128 17.58 2.94 1.07
CA LYS A 128 18.41 2.95 -0.15
C LYS A 128 19.37 4.14 -0.22
N SER A 129 18.89 5.36 0.03
CA SER A 129 19.72 6.59 -0.04
C SER A 129 20.77 6.70 1.07
N ARG A 130 20.62 5.92 2.15
CA ARG A 130 21.56 5.84 3.27
C ARG A 130 22.38 4.54 3.26
N LEU A 131 22.51 3.84 2.13
CA LEU A 131 23.38 2.65 1.98
C LEU A 131 24.77 2.83 2.61
N GLY A 132 25.37 4.03 2.53
CA GLY A 132 26.64 4.35 3.18
C GLY A 132 26.61 4.43 4.72
N ARG A 133 25.49 4.83 5.34
CA ARG A 133 25.32 4.86 6.81
C ARG A 133 24.76 3.55 7.37
N ILE A 134 23.96 2.82 6.60
CA ILE A 134 23.42 1.51 6.98
C ILE A 134 24.52 0.44 6.95
N LYS A 135 25.43 0.45 5.95
CA LYS A 135 26.64 -0.40 5.98
C LYS A 135 27.50 -0.18 7.23
N SER A 136 27.56 1.05 7.73
CA SER A 136 28.26 1.40 8.97
C SER A 136 27.50 1.00 10.24
N PHE A 137 26.17 0.89 10.19
CA PHE A 137 25.33 0.60 11.35
C PHE A 137 25.08 -0.91 11.54
N PHE A 138 25.13 -1.68 10.45
CA PHE A 138 24.96 -3.13 10.45
C PHE A 138 26.26 -3.87 10.13
N GLU A 139 27.43 -3.28 10.43
CA GLU A 139 28.73 -3.96 10.35
C GLU A 139 29.02 -4.66 9.00
N GLY A 140 28.55 -4.10 7.88
CA GLY A 140 28.74 -4.68 6.55
C GLY A 140 27.66 -5.67 6.08
N VAL A 141 26.57 -5.86 6.83
CA VAL A 141 25.41 -6.67 6.42
C VAL A 141 24.59 -5.98 5.31
N GLU A 142 24.14 -6.78 4.35
CA GLU A 142 23.28 -6.35 3.24
C GLU A 142 21.90 -5.89 3.73
N PRO A 143 21.36 -4.76 3.22
CA PRO A 143 20.08 -4.23 3.68
C PRO A 143 18.85 -5.04 3.22
N GLY A 144 19.01 -6.03 2.34
CA GLY A 144 17.88 -6.72 1.72
C GLY A 144 17.23 -5.88 0.63
N GLN A 145 18.04 -5.40 -0.31
CA GLN A 145 17.68 -4.45 -1.35
C GLN A 145 16.44 -4.88 -2.14
N CYS A 146 16.32 -6.15 -2.54
CA CYS A 146 15.14 -6.63 -3.27
C CYS A 146 13.84 -6.56 -2.46
N VAL A 147 13.88 -6.80 -1.15
CA VAL A 147 12.71 -6.62 -0.27
C VAL A 147 12.38 -5.13 -0.11
N LEU A 148 13.39 -4.27 0.03
CA LEU A 148 13.19 -2.82 0.08
C LEU A 148 12.65 -2.25 -1.24
N ASP A 149 13.08 -2.81 -2.39
CA ASP A 149 12.54 -2.49 -3.71
C ASP A 149 11.06 -2.82 -3.83
N TRP A 150 10.65 -3.95 -3.24
CA TRP A 150 9.24 -4.30 -3.14
C TRP A 150 8.47 -3.33 -2.25
N LEU A 151 9.02 -2.99 -1.08
CA LEU A 151 8.40 -2.12 -0.08
C LEU A 151 8.32 -0.66 -0.49
N GLU A 152 9.06 -0.25 -1.51
CA GLU A 152 8.99 1.12 -2.00
C GLU A 152 7.59 1.46 -2.54
N LEU A 153 7.05 2.61 -2.14
CA LEU A 153 5.77 3.10 -2.63
C LEU A 153 5.77 3.11 -4.17
N GLY A 154 4.71 2.53 -4.75
CA GLY A 154 4.56 2.42 -6.20
C GLY A 154 5.46 1.39 -6.87
N SER A 155 6.11 0.47 -6.15
CA SER A 155 6.87 -0.62 -6.78
C SER A 155 6.00 -1.44 -7.72
N ASP A 156 6.57 -1.93 -8.82
CA ASP A 156 5.82 -2.75 -9.79
C ASP A 156 5.34 -4.06 -9.17
N MET A 157 6.16 -4.65 -8.30
CA MET A 157 5.83 -5.90 -7.62
C MET A 157 4.66 -5.72 -6.64
N SER A 158 4.62 -4.63 -5.86
CA SER A 158 3.48 -4.30 -5.00
C SER A 158 2.24 -3.98 -5.84
N TRP A 159 2.41 -3.22 -6.92
CA TRP A 159 1.31 -2.92 -7.86
C TRP A 159 0.68 -4.19 -8.43
N GLN A 160 1.49 -5.11 -8.96
CA GLN A 160 1.00 -6.36 -9.56
C GLN A 160 0.25 -7.22 -8.55
N LEU A 161 0.75 -7.33 -7.31
CA LEU A 161 0.07 -8.08 -6.27
C LEU A 161 -1.28 -7.44 -5.89
N ASN A 162 -1.34 -6.11 -5.76
CA ASN A 162 -2.59 -5.40 -5.49
C ASN A 162 -3.56 -5.49 -6.69
N GLU A 163 -3.10 -5.36 -7.93
CA GLU A 163 -3.95 -5.54 -9.12
C GLU A 163 -4.55 -6.96 -9.17
N SER A 164 -3.77 -7.99 -8.84
CA SER A 164 -4.29 -9.37 -8.75
C SER A 164 -5.36 -9.51 -7.66
N TRP A 165 -5.13 -8.92 -6.49
CA TRP A 165 -6.01 -9.02 -5.32
C TRP A 165 -7.34 -8.28 -5.44
N LEU A 166 -7.54 -7.42 -6.46
CA LEU A 166 -8.78 -6.65 -6.65
C LEU A 166 -10.05 -7.52 -6.71
N ASN A 167 -9.94 -8.72 -7.30
CA ASN A 167 -11.10 -9.59 -7.55
C ASN A 167 -11.25 -10.72 -6.54
N TYR A 168 -10.41 -10.79 -5.51
CA TYR A 168 -10.45 -11.87 -4.53
C TYR A 168 -11.71 -11.76 -3.67
N ASP A 169 -12.49 -12.84 -3.60
CA ASP A 169 -13.58 -13.01 -2.63
C ASP A 169 -13.18 -14.05 -1.57
N CYS A 170 -12.24 -13.65 -0.71
CA CYS A 170 -11.70 -14.50 0.35
C CYS A 170 -12.83 -15.10 1.22
N THR A 171 -13.81 -14.28 1.61
CA THR A 171 -14.89 -14.70 2.51
C THR A 171 -15.78 -15.78 1.90
N ALA A 172 -16.00 -15.76 0.58
CA ALA A 172 -16.77 -16.80 -0.12
C ALA A 172 -16.09 -18.18 -0.05
N HIS A 173 -14.78 -18.21 0.16
CA HIS A 173 -13.97 -19.43 0.24
C HIS A 173 -13.51 -19.77 1.67
N GLY A 174 -14.16 -19.15 2.68
CA GLY A 174 -13.85 -19.39 4.10
C GLY A 174 -12.49 -18.84 4.54
N ILE A 175 -11.97 -17.83 3.83
CA ILE A 175 -10.75 -17.11 4.17
C ILE A 175 -11.15 -15.74 4.73
N TYR A 176 -10.79 -15.46 5.98
CA TYR A 176 -11.10 -14.21 6.66
C TYR A 176 -9.86 -13.34 6.81
N SER A 177 -9.79 -12.25 6.06
CA SER A 177 -8.64 -11.33 6.08
C SER A 177 -8.95 -10.07 6.90
N PHE A 178 -8.00 -9.63 7.70
CA PHE A 178 -8.13 -8.49 8.61
C PHE A 178 -6.88 -7.63 8.52
N VAL A 179 -7.04 -6.32 8.52
CA VAL A 179 -5.94 -5.37 8.71
C VAL A 179 -6.16 -4.66 10.03
N LEU A 180 -5.23 -4.81 10.96
CA LEU A 180 -5.21 -4.09 12.22
C LEU A 180 -3.93 -3.26 12.26
N MET A 181 -4.00 -1.98 12.59
CA MET A 181 -2.81 -1.16 12.70
C MET A 181 -2.97 -0.09 13.77
N GLY A 182 -1.88 0.55 14.18
CA GLY A 182 -1.96 1.74 15.03
C GLY A 182 -1.86 3.04 14.23
N GLN A 183 -1.93 4.18 14.91
CA GLN A 183 -1.54 5.48 14.31
C GLN A 183 -0.71 6.34 15.27
N LYS A 184 -0.21 5.76 16.37
CA LYS A 184 0.75 6.42 17.23
C LYS A 184 2.15 6.29 16.65
N ILE A 185 2.94 7.31 16.92
CA ILE A 185 4.34 7.38 16.53
C ILE A 185 5.14 7.37 17.83
N ASP A 186 6.06 6.41 17.96
CA ASP A 186 7.02 6.42 19.07
C ASP A 186 8.11 7.48 18.81
N ARG A 187 7.81 8.74 19.14
CA ARG A 187 8.70 9.87 18.86
C ARG A 187 10.06 9.75 19.55
N GLN A 188 10.17 9.06 20.68
CA GLN A 188 11.48 8.86 21.32
C GLN A 188 12.39 7.93 20.51
N LEU A 189 11.80 6.87 19.92
CA LEU A 189 12.52 5.96 19.03
C LEU A 189 12.87 6.63 17.69
N TYR A 190 11.97 7.48 17.18
CA TYR A 190 12.05 8.00 15.81
C TYR A 190 12.71 9.39 15.69
N ASP A 191 12.58 10.29 16.68
CA ASP A 191 13.25 11.59 16.67
C ASP A 191 14.78 11.45 16.70
N ALA A 192 15.30 10.33 17.23
CA ALA A 192 16.73 10.01 17.21
C ALA A 192 17.24 9.48 15.87
N LEU A 193 16.35 9.04 14.97
CA LEU A 193 16.71 8.30 13.75
C LEU A 193 16.39 9.05 12.44
N ASN A 194 15.27 9.78 12.31
CA ASN A 194 14.93 10.43 11.03
C ASN A 194 13.78 11.48 11.09
N SER A 195 13.80 12.47 10.18
CA SER A 195 12.69 13.44 10.02
C SER A 195 11.52 12.91 9.17
N TYR A 196 11.69 11.77 8.49
CA TYR A 196 10.64 11.07 7.75
C TYR A 196 9.90 10.01 8.59
N THR A 197 10.42 9.69 9.77
CA THR A 197 9.71 8.88 10.75
C THR A 197 8.79 9.80 11.55
N GLY A 198 7.51 9.46 11.66
CA GLY A 198 6.53 10.29 12.36
C GLY A 198 5.66 11.20 11.50
N GLU A 199 5.44 10.82 10.24
CA GLU A 199 4.40 11.40 9.39
C GLU A 199 3.01 11.15 10.00
N ALA A 200 2.20 12.20 10.14
CA ALA A 200 0.82 12.07 10.60
C ALA A 200 0.01 11.16 9.68
N GLY A 201 -0.88 10.33 10.25
CA GLY A 201 -1.61 9.32 9.49
C GLY A 201 -0.78 8.07 9.19
N SER A 202 0.23 7.78 10.02
CA SER A 202 1.03 6.55 10.00
C SER A 202 1.24 6.01 11.41
N ASP A 203 1.72 4.78 11.52
CA ASP A 203 2.20 4.21 12.79
C ASP A 203 3.70 4.47 13.07
N GLY A 204 4.26 5.45 12.35
CA GLY A 204 5.69 5.78 12.34
C GLY A 204 6.49 5.14 11.20
N VAL A 205 5.95 4.10 10.53
CA VAL A 205 6.61 3.40 9.42
C VAL A 205 5.70 3.25 8.21
N VAL A 206 4.46 2.82 8.42
CA VAL A 206 3.48 2.57 7.35
C VAL A 206 2.33 3.55 7.49
N ARG A 207 2.01 4.24 6.39
CA ARG A 207 0.81 5.09 6.29
C ARG A 207 -0.43 4.24 6.48
N VAL A 208 -1.43 4.77 7.17
CA VAL A 208 -2.72 4.09 7.36
C VAL A 208 -3.36 3.73 6.02
N ALA A 209 -3.33 4.67 5.07
CA ALA A 209 -3.78 4.45 3.70
C ALA A 209 -3.01 3.33 2.95
N ALA A 210 -1.71 3.15 3.24
CA ALA A 210 -0.89 2.14 2.60
C ALA A 210 -1.12 0.73 3.18
N ALA A 211 -1.50 0.63 4.45
CA ALA A 211 -1.79 -0.64 5.11
C ALA A 211 -3.16 -1.22 4.73
N ASN A 212 -4.15 -0.36 4.53
CA ASN A 212 -5.53 -0.77 4.26
C ASN A 212 -5.66 -1.58 2.95
N MET A 213 -6.53 -2.58 2.96
CA MET A 213 -6.86 -3.46 1.82
C MET A 213 -8.21 -3.14 1.18
N ASN A 214 -8.89 -2.10 1.67
CA ASN A 214 -9.95 -1.42 0.94
C ASN A 214 -9.28 -0.38 0.02
N TYR A 215 -9.30 -0.65 -1.29
CA TYR A 215 -8.70 0.22 -2.30
C TYR A 215 -9.37 0.02 -3.66
N SER A 216 -9.07 0.94 -4.57
CA SER A 216 -9.60 0.94 -5.94
C SER A 216 -8.47 1.04 -6.96
N LEU A 217 -8.67 0.45 -8.13
CA LEU A 217 -7.87 0.68 -9.33
C LEU A 217 -8.73 1.41 -10.37
N LEU A 218 -8.25 2.58 -10.79
CA LEU A 218 -8.82 3.40 -11.84
C LEU A 218 -7.90 3.39 -13.06
N LYS A 219 -8.41 2.95 -14.20
CA LYS A 219 -7.70 2.99 -15.49
C LYS A 219 -8.24 4.12 -16.34
N LEU A 220 -7.36 5.05 -16.69
CA LEU A 220 -7.64 6.25 -17.46
C LEU A 220 -6.88 6.17 -18.77
N HIS A 221 -7.60 6.01 -19.87
CA HIS A 221 -6.97 5.89 -21.18
C HIS A 221 -7.26 7.14 -22.00
N GLN A 222 -6.27 7.58 -22.77
CA GLN A 222 -6.49 8.64 -23.75
C GLN A 222 -7.34 8.10 -24.91
N GLU A 223 -8.49 8.72 -25.15
CA GLU A 223 -9.42 8.36 -26.23
C GLU A 223 -9.77 9.57 -27.12
N GLY A 224 -10.34 9.27 -28.30
CA GLY A 224 -10.82 10.23 -29.29
C GLY A 224 -9.97 10.28 -30.57
N ASN A 225 -10.58 10.65 -31.71
CA ASN A 225 -9.91 10.76 -33.02
C ASN A 225 -8.70 11.72 -33.01
N ASN A 226 -8.73 12.68 -32.09
CA ASN A 226 -7.62 13.58 -31.81
C ASN A 226 -6.95 13.34 -30.45
N GLY A 227 -7.37 12.32 -29.67
CA GLY A 227 -6.86 12.00 -28.33
C GLY A 227 -6.85 13.21 -27.40
N GLU A 228 -7.98 13.86 -27.20
CA GLU A 228 -8.05 15.15 -26.49
C GLU A 228 -8.41 15.01 -25.01
N SER A 229 -8.76 13.82 -24.54
CA SER A 229 -9.24 13.62 -23.17
C SER A 229 -8.80 12.29 -22.59
N LEU A 230 -8.58 12.29 -21.28
CA LEU A 230 -8.47 11.08 -20.48
C LEU A 230 -9.87 10.64 -20.07
N VAL A 231 -10.25 9.42 -20.38
CA VAL A 231 -11.54 8.86 -20.02
C VAL A 231 -11.37 7.66 -19.10
N VAL A 232 -12.39 7.43 -18.26
CA VAL A 232 -12.43 6.25 -17.39
C VAL A 232 -12.68 5.01 -18.25
N SER A 233 -11.63 4.23 -18.47
CA SER A 233 -11.71 2.94 -19.18
C SER A 233 -12.27 1.85 -18.26
N LYS A 234 -11.79 1.80 -17.02
CA LYS A 234 -12.25 0.83 -16.02
C LYS A 234 -12.03 1.35 -14.61
N MET A 235 -12.99 1.08 -13.72
CA MET A 235 -12.81 1.22 -12.29
C MET A 235 -13.12 -0.12 -11.62
N THR A 236 -12.26 -0.56 -10.71
CA THR A 236 -12.44 -1.79 -9.95
C THR A 236 -12.11 -1.51 -8.50
N ARG A 237 -12.92 -2.04 -7.57
CA ARG A 237 -12.73 -1.89 -6.13
C ARG A 237 -12.67 -3.27 -5.50
N THR A 238 -11.84 -3.42 -4.47
CA THR A 238 -11.79 -4.66 -3.70
C THR A 238 -13.14 -4.99 -3.07
N LYS A 239 -13.34 -6.27 -2.75
CA LYS A 239 -14.38 -6.66 -1.80
C LYS A 239 -14.05 -6.02 -0.44
N PRO A 240 -15.04 -5.53 0.34
CA PRO A 240 -14.80 -4.94 1.64
C PRO A 240 -14.01 -5.89 2.54
N MET A 241 -12.94 -5.37 3.15
CA MET A 241 -12.08 -6.10 4.07
C MET A 241 -12.10 -5.43 5.45
N ALA A 242 -12.21 -6.23 6.50
CA ALA A 242 -12.18 -5.77 7.88
C ALA A 242 -10.87 -5.00 8.17
N PHE A 243 -11.01 -3.74 8.57
CA PHE A 243 -9.89 -2.82 8.81
C PHE A 243 -10.10 -2.08 10.13
N GLY A 244 -9.05 -1.96 10.95
CA GLY A 244 -9.09 -1.29 12.25
C GLY A 244 -7.84 -0.50 12.58
N VAL A 245 -8.02 0.77 12.96
CA VAL A 245 -6.98 1.56 13.65
C VAL A 245 -7.15 1.37 15.15
N LEU A 246 -6.23 0.64 15.77
CA LEU A 246 -6.20 0.30 17.18
C LEU A 246 -5.59 1.42 18.03
N PRO A 247 -6.14 1.70 19.22
CA PRO A 247 -5.66 2.78 20.07
C PRO A 247 -4.26 2.49 20.63
N GLY A 248 -3.46 3.54 20.74
CA GLY A 248 -2.19 3.54 21.45
C GLY A 248 -1.06 2.73 20.80
N CYS A 249 -1.26 2.23 19.58
CA CYS A 249 -0.30 1.35 18.92
C CYS A 249 0.59 2.11 17.91
N SER A 250 1.88 1.78 17.87
CA SER A 250 2.86 2.17 16.85
C SER A 250 3.33 0.95 16.05
N HIS A 251 4.16 1.14 15.02
CA HIS A 251 4.62 0.04 14.18
C HIS A 251 5.41 -1.03 14.96
N SER A 252 6.29 -0.58 15.86
CA SER A 252 7.29 -1.39 16.55
C SER A 252 7.73 -0.76 17.86
N GLY A 253 8.34 -1.56 18.73
CA GLY A 253 8.88 -1.12 20.02
C GLY A 253 8.22 -1.85 21.20
N LYS A 254 8.93 -1.92 22.33
CA LYS A 254 8.48 -2.64 23.54
C LYS A 254 7.38 -1.90 24.30
N LYS A 255 7.23 -0.59 24.09
CA LYS A 255 6.29 0.25 24.84
C LYS A 255 4.90 0.29 24.21
N MET A 256 4.84 0.48 22.89
CA MET A 256 3.59 0.66 22.14
C MET A 256 3.59 -0.01 20.77
N GLY A 257 4.63 -0.78 20.41
CA GLY A 257 4.67 -1.46 19.12
C GLY A 257 3.60 -2.52 19.02
N ILE A 258 2.81 -2.49 17.95
CA ILE A 258 1.56 -3.26 17.78
C ILE A 258 1.66 -4.73 18.19
N ILE A 259 2.82 -5.37 18.03
CA ILE A 259 3.09 -6.71 18.53
C ILE A 259 4.03 -6.72 19.73
N ARG A 260 5.22 -6.12 19.59
CA ARG A 260 6.31 -6.30 20.57
C ARG A 260 6.00 -5.73 21.96
N SER A 261 5.00 -4.86 22.11
CA SER A 261 4.55 -4.37 23.43
C SER A 261 3.56 -5.29 24.15
N VAL A 262 3.09 -6.36 23.51
CA VAL A 262 2.22 -7.35 24.17
C VAL A 262 3.04 -8.20 25.14
N THR A 263 2.63 -8.18 26.40
CA THR A 263 3.17 -9.03 27.48
C THR A 263 2.04 -9.82 28.14
N MET A 264 2.34 -10.94 28.79
CA MET A 264 1.39 -11.74 29.56
C MET A 264 0.68 -10.89 30.61
N ALA A 265 1.36 -9.89 31.19
CA ALA A 265 0.80 -9.00 32.18
C ALA A 265 -0.22 -8.00 31.61
N ASN A 266 -0.09 -7.59 30.34
CA ASN A 266 -0.96 -6.58 29.74
C ASN A 266 -1.92 -7.13 28.67
N ALA A 267 -1.71 -8.34 28.16
CA ALA A 267 -2.38 -8.84 26.97
C ALA A 267 -3.91 -8.91 27.10
N ALA A 268 -4.44 -9.14 28.31
CA ALA A 268 -5.89 -9.13 28.54
C ALA A 268 -6.54 -7.76 28.27
N LEU A 269 -5.77 -6.67 28.33
CA LEU A 269 -6.21 -5.30 28.08
C LEU A 269 -5.55 -4.67 26.84
N HIS A 270 -4.56 -5.34 26.25
CA HIS A 270 -3.82 -4.81 25.10
C HIS A 270 -4.70 -4.86 23.84
N PRO A 271 -4.89 -3.73 23.12
CA PRO A 271 -5.77 -3.67 21.95
C PRO A 271 -5.48 -4.74 20.91
N THR A 272 -4.21 -4.92 20.52
CA THR A 272 -3.81 -5.97 19.58
C THR A 272 -4.25 -7.37 20.02
N ALA A 273 -3.96 -7.77 21.26
CA ALA A 273 -4.26 -9.11 21.75
C ALA A 273 -5.77 -9.37 21.75
N ILE A 274 -6.57 -8.40 22.22
CA ILE A 274 -8.03 -8.45 22.20
C ILE A 274 -8.55 -8.64 20.77
N TRP A 275 -8.08 -7.82 19.82
CA TRP A 275 -8.60 -7.83 18.46
C TRP A 275 -8.13 -9.04 17.65
N VAL A 276 -6.89 -9.49 17.83
CA VAL A 276 -6.39 -10.75 17.26
C VAL A 276 -7.23 -11.93 17.75
N LEU A 277 -7.50 -12.00 19.06
CA LEU A 277 -8.37 -13.05 19.63
C LEU A 277 -9.75 -13.04 18.97
N ARG A 278 -10.39 -11.86 18.86
CA ARG A 278 -11.69 -11.72 18.19
C ARG A 278 -11.64 -12.13 16.72
N CYS A 279 -10.57 -11.81 16.00
CA CYS A 279 -10.40 -12.21 14.60
C CYS A 279 -10.33 -13.75 14.46
N LEU A 280 -9.57 -14.43 15.33
CA LEU A 280 -9.47 -15.90 15.34
C LEU A 280 -10.79 -16.60 15.72
N GLN A 281 -11.71 -15.89 16.40
CA GLN A 281 -13.02 -16.40 16.76
C GLN A 281 -14.04 -16.33 15.62
N VAL A 282 -13.76 -15.62 14.53
CA VAL A 282 -14.62 -15.60 13.33
C VAL A 282 -14.71 -17.00 12.74
N LYS A 283 -15.93 -17.45 12.41
CA LYS A 283 -16.18 -18.78 11.82
C LYS A 283 -16.97 -18.73 10.51
N ASN A 284 -17.74 -17.66 10.32
CA ASN A 284 -18.63 -17.50 9.19
C ASN A 284 -18.69 -16.03 8.74
N ARG A 285 -19.30 -15.81 7.57
CA ARG A 285 -19.47 -14.49 6.96
C ARG A 285 -20.20 -13.49 7.87
N ASP A 286 -21.20 -13.92 8.63
CA ASP A 286 -21.97 -13.01 9.49
C ASP A 286 -21.13 -12.51 10.68
N SER A 287 -20.37 -13.40 11.32
CA SER A 287 -19.41 -13.05 12.36
C SER A 287 -18.29 -12.14 11.83
N TYR A 288 -17.83 -12.36 10.60
CA TYR A 288 -16.85 -11.51 9.92
C TYR A 288 -17.41 -10.09 9.68
N ASN A 289 -18.61 -9.98 9.11
CA ASN A 289 -19.27 -8.71 8.86
C ASN A 289 -19.55 -7.93 10.15
N THR A 290 -19.91 -8.64 11.23
CA THR A 290 -20.09 -8.03 12.55
C THR A 290 -18.77 -7.49 13.10
N LEU A 291 -17.69 -8.28 13.02
CA LEU A 291 -16.37 -7.86 13.46
C LEU A 291 -15.87 -6.65 12.65
N ALA A 292 -16.06 -6.64 11.33
CA ALA A 292 -15.70 -5.52 10.47
C ALA A 292 -16.37 -4.20 10.93
N LYS A 293 -17.69 -4.22 11.20
CA LYS A 293 -18.41 -3.06 11.74
C LYS A 293 -17.88 -2.60 13.09
N ASP A 294 -17.44 -3.52 13.94
CA ASP A 294 -16.88 -3.14 15.24
C ASP A 294 -15.46 -2.55 15.11
N LEU A 295 -14.66 -3.02 14.14
CA LEU A 295 -13.38 -2.39 13.82
C LEU A 295 -13.56 -0.99 13.21
N ASP A 296 -14.61 -0.76 12.41
CA ASP A 296 -14.94 0.57 11.91
C ASP A 296 -15.24 1.54 13.06
N LYS A 297 -16.00 1.10 14.07
CA LYS A 297 -16.27 1.91 15.28
C LYS A 297 -14.99 2.21 16.04
N VAL A 298 -14.14 1.20 16.28
CA VAL A 298 -12.86 1.41 16.97
C VAL A 298 -11.93 2.32 16.20
N THR A 299 -11.93 2.25 14.86
CA THR A 299 -11.19 3.19 14.03
C THR A 299 -11.67 4.61 14.26
N GLN A 300 -12.98 4.86 14.16
CA GLN A 300 -13.55 6.20 14.37
C GLN A 300 -13.26 6.75 15.76
N GLU A 301 -13.43 5.92 16.81
CA GLU A 301 -13.14 6.30 18.19
C GLU A 301 -11.65 6.59 18.40
N THR A 302 -10.76 5.74 17.88
CA THR A 302 -9.31 5.91 17.99
C THR A 302 -8.87 7.18 17.28
N GLN A 303 -9.27 7.39 16.02
CA GLN A 303 -8.84 8.56 15.25
C GLN A 303 -9.38 9.86 15.85
N LYS A 304 -10.59 9.84 16.43
CA LYS A 304 -11.12 10.97 17.21
C LYS A 304 -10.30 11.24 18.46
N ASN A 305 -10.01 10.21 19.26
CA ASN A 305 -9.30 10.35 20.54
C ASN A 305 -7.82 10.71 20.35
N GLU A 306 -7.23 10.30 19.22
CA GLU A 306 -5.82 10.53 18.90
C GLU A 306 -5.59 11.67 17.91
N TYR A 307 -6.62 12.47 17.63
CA TYR A 307 -6.56 13.61 16.71
C TYR A 307 -5.47 14.62 17.12
N THR A 308 -5.34 14.90 18.42
CA THR A 308 -4.31 15.80 18.96
C THR A 308 -3.38 15.03 19.89
N GLU A 309 -2.08 15.17 19.68
CA GLU A 309 -1.03 14.70 20.58
C GLU A 309 -0.21 15.87 21.09
N THR A 310 -0.24 16.10 22.40
CA THR A 310 0.66 17.05 23.07
C THR A 310 1.94 16.35 23.51
N VAL A 311 3.08 16.86 23.05
CA VAL A 311 4.41 16.45 23.54
C VAL A 311 5.05 17.60 24.30
N LYS A 312 5.43 17.36 25.55
CA LYS A 312 6.22 18.31 26.34
C LYS A 312 7.70 17.97 26.19
N THR A 313 8.46 18.90 25.62
CA THR A 313 9.93 18.87 25.66
C THR A 313 10.42 19.71 26.84
N LEU A 314 11.72 19.67 27.14
CA LEU A 314 12.34 20.48 28.20
C LEU A 314 12.12 22.00 28.02
N ILE A 315 11.86 22.46 26.79
CA ILE A 315 11.85 23.89 26.43
C ILE A 315 10.49 24.35 25.88
N CYS A 316 9.71 23.45 25.27
CA CYS A 316 8.42 23.82 24.68
C CYS A 316 7.39 22.68 24.72
N LYS A 317 6.11 23.07 24.72
CA LYS A 317 4.98 22.18 24.42
C LYS A 317 4.74 22.22 22.91
N ARG A 318 4.70 21.07 22.25
CA ARG A 318 4.36 20.95 20.83
C ARG A 318 3.13 20.07 20.67
N ASP A 319 2.13 20.60 19.98
CA ASP A 319 0.91 19.87 19.65
C ASP A 319 1.00 19.36 18.21
N TYR A 320 0.72 18.07 18.02
CA TYR A 320 0.69 17.40 16.73
C TYR A 320 -0.75 17.03 16.39
N ILE A 321 -1.17 17.38 15.17
CA ILE A 321 -2.52 17.08 14.66
C ILE A 321 -2.43 15.92 13.68
N THR A 322 -3.27 14.92 13.86
CA THR A 322 -3.39 13.76 13.00
C THR A 322 -4.77 13.71 12.37
N ASN A 323 -4.85 14.07 11.09
CA ASN A 323 -6.07 13.95 10.30
C ASN A 323 -6.23 12.52 9.76
N ARG A 324 -7.33 12.28 9.03
CA ARG A 324 -7.45 11.15 8.10
C ARG A 324 -6.79 11.52 6.77
N TYR A 325 -6.20 10.53 6.11
CA TYR A 325 -5.43 10.74 4.88
C TYR A 325 -5.80 9.72 3.81
N SER A 326 -5.59 10.06 2.55
CA SER A 326 -5.72 9.17 1.39
C SER A 326 -4.40 9.11 0.64
N MET A 327 -4.16 8.01 -0.06
CA MET A 327 -2.97 7.84 -0.89
C MET A 327 -3.38 7.58 -2.34
N ILE A 328 -2.72 8.22 -3.30
CA ILE A 328 -2.90 7.95 -4.73
C ILE A 328 -1.57 7.45 -5.28
N ILE A 329 -1.57 6.28 -5.91
CA ILE A 329 -0.40 5.73 -6.62
C ILE A 329 -0.71 5.80 -8.11
N PHE A 330 -0.01 6.68 -8.82
CA PHE A 330 -0.09 6.81 -10.28
C PHE A 330 0.88 5.85 -10.96
N ARG A 331 0.45 5.26 -12.07
CA ARG A 331 1.26 4.53 -13.05
C ARG A 331 1.06 5.18 -14.42
N LEU A 332 2.11 5.76 -14.98
CA LEU A 332 2.08 6.38 -16.29
C LEU A 332 2.74 5.47 -17.34
N ILE A 333 1.99 5.12 -18.38
CA ILE A 333 2.44 4.29 -19.49
C ILE A 333 2.04 4.90 -20.84
N ASP A 334 2.72 4.49 -21.90
CA ASP A 334 2.26 4.74 -23.27
C ASP A 334 1.31 3.63 -23.79
N ASP A 335 0.73 3.83 -24.97
CA ASP A 335 -0.15 2.91 -25.70
C ASP A 335 0.58 1.66 -26.24
N ARG A 336 1.89 1.56 -25.99
CA ARG A 336 2.71 0.36 -26.24
C ARG A 336 3.10 -0.34 -24.94
N GLY A 337 2.64 0.16 -23.80
CA GLY A 337 2.92 -0.39 -22.46
C GLY A 337 4.27 0.05 -21.88
N ASN A 338 5.02 0.95 -22.52
CA ASN A 338 6.27 1.45 -21.99
C ASN A 338 6.03 2.41 -20.82
N HIS A 339 6.89 2.38 -19.81
CA HIS A 339 6.84 3.35 -18.71
C HIS A 339 7.23 4.75 -19.17
N LEU A 340 6.47 5.76 -18.72
CA LEU A 340 6.81 7.15 -18.94
C LEU A 340 7.78 7.63 -17.85
N ALA A 341 9.05 7.75 -18.19
CA ALA A 341 10.10 8.16 -17.25
C ALA A 341 10.24 9.69 -17.09
N ASP A 342 9.56 10.49 -17.89
CA ASP A 342 9.65 11.95 -17.86
C ASP A 342 8.27 12.60 -18.04
N TYR A 343 7.78 13.24 -16.99
CA TYR A 343 6.47 13.89 -16.93
C TYR A 343 6.34 14.80 -15.70
N ASP A 344 5.40 15.73 -15.80
CA ASP A 344 4.82 16.45 -14.68
C ASP A 344 3.36 16.04 -14.48
N LEU A 345 2.94 15.91 -13.23
CA LEU A 345 1.56 15.60 -12.85
C LEU A 345 1.11 16.60 -11.78
N TYR A 346 0.09 17.40 -12.08
CA TYR A 346 -0.40 18.44 -11.18
C TYR A 346 -1.81 18.12 -10.72
N LEU A 347 -2.09 18.24 -9.42
CA LEU A 347 -3.46 18.21 -8.93
C LEU A 347 -4.13 19.57 -9.20
N THR A 348 -5.41 19.54 -9.53
CA THR A 348 -6.18 20.71 -9.94
C THR A 348 -7.51 20.72 -9.22
N ALA A 349 -8.04 21.89 -8.87
CA ALA A 349 -9.33 21.98 -8.19
C ALA A 349 -10.13 23.23 -8.56
N GLY A 350 -11.37 23.28 -8.09
CA GLY A 350 -12.26 24.42 -8.22
C GLY A 350 -12.90 24.55 -9.62
N PRO A 351 -13.70 25.61 -9.84
CA PRO A 351 -14.52 25.76 -11.06
C PRO A 351 -13.75 25.65 -12.37
N GLN A 352 -12.48 26.05 -12.36
CA GLN A 352 -11.58 26.14 -13.52
C GLN A 352 -10.48 25.06 -13.54
N TYR A 353 -10.51 24.08 -12.62
CA TYR A 353 -9.45 23.07 -12.48
C TYR A 353 -8.05 23.70 -12.44
N SER A 354 -7.86 24.63 -11.50
CA SER A 354 -6.58 25.33 -11.32
C SER A 354 -5.72 24.63 -10.26
N GLU A 355 -4.42 24.58 -10.51
CA GLU A 355 -3.40 24.08 -9.57
C GLU A 355 -3.29 24.97 -8.32
N LEU A 356 -3.68 26.25 -8.45
CA LEU A 356 -3.64 27.24 -7.37
C LEU A 356 -4.89 27.22 -6.48
N ALA A 357 -5.89 26.40 -6.81
CA ALA A 357 -7.15 26.33 -6.09
C ALA A 357 -7.17 25.21 -5.03
N LEU A 358 -6.09 24.45 -4.87
CA LEU A 358 -6.00 23.41 -3.84
C LEU A 358 -6.00 24.03 -2.44
N PRO A 359 -6.77 23.49 -1.47
CA PRO A 359 -6.75 23.98 -0.10
C PRO A 359 -5.35 23.85 0.53
N THR A 360 -4.94 24.84 1.31
CA THR A 360 -3.69 24.79 2.07
C THR A 360 -3.63 23.56 2.96
N GLY A 361 -2.55 22.79 2.88
CA GLY A 361 -2.35 21.56 3.67
C GLY A 361 -3.01 20.30 3.08
N PHE A 362 -3.74 20.41 1.97
CA PHE A 362 -4.31 19.25 1.28
C PHE A 362 -3.23 18.30 0.77
N PHE A 363 -2.19 18.84 0.13
CA PHE A 363 -1.06 18.07 -0.37
C PHE A 363 -0.02 17.88 0.74
N VAL A 364 0.21 16.63 1.15
CA VAL A 364 1.07 16.31 2.30
C VAL A 364 2.45 15.88 1.84
N ASP A 365 2.51 14.90 0.95
CA ASP A 365 3.77 14.32 0.48
C ASP A 365 3.69 13.85 -0.98
N ARG A 366 4.87 13.81 -1.61
CA ARG A 366 5.10 13.26 -2.95
C ARG A 366 6.32 12.36 -2.96
N GLN A 367 6.13 11.12 -3.40
CA GLN A 367 7.23 10.18 -3.59
C GLN A 367 7.19 9.52 -4.96
N ARG A 368 8.25 9.74 -5.75
CA ARG A 368 8.44 9.07 -7.05
C ARG A 368 9.28 7.81 -6.86
N ASN A 369 8.86 6.68 -7.41
CA ASN A 369 9.62 5.44 -7.27
C ASN A 369 10.99 5.54 -7.97
N LEU A 370 12.05 5.02 -7.35
CA LEU A 370 13.42 5.14 -7.80
C LEU A 370 13.74 4.20 -8.96
N ASN A 371 13.18 2.99 -8.94
CA ASN A 371 13.41 1.95 -9.95
C ASN A 371 12.46 2.15 -11.15
N ASN A 372 11.19 2.46 -10.90
CA ASN A 372 10.22 2.79 -11.93
C ASN A 372 9.78 4.26 -11.83
N ARG A 373 10.47 5.12 -12.57
CA ARG A 373 10.16 6.55 -12.63
C ARG A 373 8.77 6.88 -13.18
N GLY A 374 8.08 5.92 -13.83
CA GLY A 374 6.68 6.01 -14.24
C GLY A 374 5.67 5.92 -13.09
N LYS A 375 6.13 5.71 -11.85
CA LYS A 375 5.30 5.57 -10.66
C LYS A 375 5.47 6.75 -9.71
N LEU A 376 4.34 7.32 -9.29
CA LEU A 376 4.30 8.49 -8.41
C LEU A 376 3.23 8.32 -7.36
N THR A 377 3.59 8.53 -6.10
CA THR A 377 2.69 8.42 -4.97
C THR A 377 2.43 9.80 -4.37
N TYR A 378 1.16 10.18 -4.26
CA TYR A 378 0.70 11.36 -3.54
C TYR A 378 0.03 10.95 -2.24
N PHE A 379 0.35 11.65 -1.16
CA PHE A 379 -0.31 11.52 0.13
C PHE A 379 -1.09 12.80 0.42
N LEU A 380 -2.38 12.65 0.70
CA LEU A 380 -3.35 13.73 0.70
C LEU A 380 -4.09 13.76 2.03
N ASN A 381 -4.28 14.95 2.59
CA ASN A 381 -5.06 15.15 3.79
C ASN A 381 -6.55 15.12 3.43
N TYR A 382 -7.22 14.02 3.80
CA TYR A 382 -8.61 13.79 3.47
C TYR A 382 -9.54 14.75 4.21
N ASP A 383 -9.25 15.08 5.47
CA ASP A 383 -10.11 15.99 6.26
C ASP A 383 -10.07 17.41 5.69
N ILE A 384 -8.90 17.87 5.22
CA ILE A 384 -8.77 19.16 4.52
C ILE A 384 -9.47 19.12 3.16
N MET A 385 -9.40 17.99 2.45
CA MET A 385 -10.16 17.80 1.20
C MET A 385 -11.67 17.93 1.46
N GLU A 386 -12.16 17.21 2.47
CA GLU A 386 -13.57 17.15 2.85
C GLU A 386 -14.08 18.53 3.30
N ALA A 387 -13.30 19.28 4.07
CA ALA A 387 -13.68 20.62 4.50
C ALA A 387 -13.48 21.70 3.42
N GLY A 388 -12.57 21.49 2.46
CA GLY A 388 -12.15 22.51 1.49
C GLY A 388 -12.75 22.32 0.10
N ILE A 389 -12.48 21.17 -0.54
CA ILE A 389 -12.89 20.86 -1.92
C ILE A 389 -14.39 20.59 -2.02
N ASN A 390 -15.00 20.05 -0.96
CA ASN A 390 -16.43 19.71 -0.97
C ASN A 390 -17.35 20.92 -0.71
N THR A 391 -16.79 22.14 -0.69
CA THR A 391 -17.55 23.37 -0.49
C THR A 391 -18.28 23.81 -1.77
N PRO A 392 -19.41 24.54 -1.68
CA PRO A 392 -20.12 25.07 -2.85
C PRO A 392 -19.24 25.92 -3.77
N LYS A 393 -18.30 26.70 -3.21
CA LYS A 393 -17.36 27.55 -3.95
C LYS A 393 -16.43 26.72 -4.85
N MET A 394 -16.01 25.55 -4.38
CA MET A 394 -15.12 24.64 -5.10
C MET A 394 -15.88 23.73 -6.07
N GLN A 395 -17.22 23.74 -6.03
CA GLN A 395 -18.12 22.93 -6.86
C GLN A 395 -17.82 21.42 -6.81
N GLY A 396 -17.08 20.97 -5.78
CA GLY A 396 -16.60 19.59 -5.70
C GLY A 396 -15.81 19.14 -6.94
N LYS A 397 -15.08 20.06 -7.58
CA LYS A 397 -14.26 19.78 -8.76
C LYS A 397 -12.82 19.53 -8.33
N LEU A 398 -12.34 18.32 -8.58
CA LEU A 398 -10.94 17.89 -8.42
C LEU A 398 -10.52 17.19 -9.70
N GLY A 399 -9.27 17.32 -10.08
CA GLY A 399 -8.75 16.69 -11.27
C GLY A 399 -7.24 16.65 -11.22
N PHE A 400 -6.64 16.32 -12.34
CA PHE A 400 -5.21 16.48 -12.51
C PHE A 400 -4.85 16.76 -13.97
N ARG A 401 -3.68 17.35 -14.13
CA ARG A 401 -3.04 17.65 -15.41
C ARG A 401 -1.80 16.80 -15.58
N ILE A 402 -1.61 16.24 -16.76
CA ILE A 402 -0.43 15.46 -17.10
C ILE A 402 0.27 16.07 -18.30
N LYS A 403 1.54 16.34 -18.10
CA LYS A 403 2.46 16.85 -19.11
C LYS A 403 3.60 15.84 -19.27
N ALA A 404 3.56 15.02 -20.31
CA ALA A 404 4.59 14.01 -20.57
C ALA A 404 5.53 14.46 -21.70
N TYR A 405 6.79 14.01 -21.63
CA TYR A 405 7.84 14.41 -22.56
C TYR A 405 8.23 13.29 -23.53
N PRO A 406 8.60 13.61 -24.79
CA PRO A 406 8.69 14.95 -25.37
C PRO A 406 7.32 15.60 -25.68
N GLU A 407 7.28 16.92 -25.63
CA GLU A 407 6.10 17.77 -25.90
C GLU A 407 5.89 18.03 -27.40
N PRO A 408 4.67 18.41 -27.83
CA PRO A 408 4.45 18.89 -29.19
C PRO A 408 5.17 20.22 -29.43
N ASN A 409 5.88 20.31 -30.55
CA ASN A 409 6.40 21.55 -31.11
C ASN A 409 6.50 21.40 -32.65
N ASP A 410 6.83 22.49 -33.35
CA ASP A 410 6.88 22.52 -34.83
C ASP A 410 7.93 21.57 -35.45
N GLN A 411 8.84 21.04 -34.64
CA GLN A 411 9.88 20.09 -35.05
C GLN A 411 9.65 18.68 -34.47
N ALA A 412 8.62 18.48 -33.64
CA ALA A 412 8.41 17.23 -32.92
C ALA A 412 7.95 16.11 -33.87
N LEU A 413 8.79 15.10 -34.05
CA LEU A 413 8.49 13.90 -34.83
C LEU A 413 7.84 12.79 -34.00
N ALA A 414 8.04 12.81 -32.68
CA ALA A 414 7.32 11.96 -31.73
C ALA A 414 7.07 12.74 -30.43
N TYR A 415 5.88 12.62 -29.84
CA TYR A 415 5.48 13.40 -28.66
C TYR A 415 4.26 12.85 -27.92
N TYR A 416 4.01 13.36 -26.72
CA TYR A 416 2.77 13.19 -25.96
C TYR A 416 2.03 14.51 -25.84
N ARG A 417 0.71 14.49 -25.70
CA ARG A 417 -0.08 15.72 -25.49
C ARG A 417 -0.23 16.01 -24.00
N LEU A 418 -0.36 17.29 -23.70
CA LEU A 418 -0.92 17.75 -22.43
C LEU A 418 -2.37 17.26 -22.33
N LEU A 419 -2.72 16.64 -21.22
CA LEU A 419 -4.07 16.16 -20.96
C LEU A 419 -4.52 16.53 -19.55
N ASP A 420 -5.80 16.85 -19.44
CA ASP A 420 -6.47 17.06 -18.17
C ASP A 420 -7.48 15.92 -17.93
N PHE A 421 -7.58 15.50 -16.67
CA PHE A 421 -8.67 14.67 -16.16
C PHE A 421 -9.50 15.51 -15.21
N HIS A 422 -10.79 15.63 -15.50
CA HIS A 422 -11.75 16.39 -14.72
C HIS A 422 -12.75 15.43 -14.07
N SER A 423 -12.78 15.36 -12.74
CA SER A 423 -13.79 14.57 -12.01
C SER A 423 -14.92 15.46 -11.50
N SER A 424 -16.13 14.89 -11.40
CA SER A 424 -17.24 15.50 -10.67
C SER A 424 -17.16 15.18 -9.18
N PHE A 425 -17.92 15.93 -8.36
CA PHE A 425 -18.01 15.67 -6.92
C PHE A 425 -18.44 14.23 -6.59
N ALA A 426 -19.43 13.73 -7.33
CA ALA A 426 -19.92 12.37 -7.18
C ALA A 426 -18.86 11.32 -7.54
N ASP A 427 -17.91 11.66 -8.40
CA ASP A 427 -16.81 10.77 -8.78
C ASP A 427 -15.70 10.78 -7.72
N ILE A 428 -15.38 11.94 -7.14
CA ILE A 428 -14.37 12.04 -6.06
C ILE A 428 -14.77 11.17 -4.88
N ASN A 429 -16.02 11.27 -4.39
CA ASN A 429 -16.48 10.48 -3.24
C ASN A 429 -16.57 8.98 -3.54
N LYS A 430 -16.56 8.57 -4.82
CA LYS A 430 -16.44 7.17 -5.21
C LYS A 430 -14.98 6.72 -5.24
N ILE A 431 -14.07 7.62 -5.56
CA ILE A 431 -12.66 7.33 -5.81
C ILE A 431 -11.84 7.45 -4.52
N LEU A 432 -11.86 8.60 -3.84
CA LEU A 432 -11.04 8.88 -2.66
C LEU A 432 -11.83 8.65 -1.37
N HIS A 433 -11.28 7.81 -0.51
CA HIS A 433 -11.83 7.48 0.81
C HIS A 433 -10.78 7.72 1.89
N PRO A 434 -11.18 8.05 3.12
CA PRO A 434 -10.23 8.22 4.22
C PRO A 434 -9.55 6.87 4.52
N ASN A 435 -8.26 6.91 4.83
CA ASN A 435 -7.45 5.75 5.17
C ASN A 435 -7.33 4.71 4.03
N GLU A 436 -7.55 5.09 2.78
CA GLU A 436 -7.49 4.18 1.62
C GLU A 436 -6.49 4.64 0.55
N THR A 437 -6.06 3.67 -0.24
CA THR A 437 -5.26 3.90 -1.44
C THR A 437 -6.14 3.85 -2.70
N VAL A 438 -5.82 4.70 -3.67
CA VAL A 438 -6.31 4.56 -5.05
C VAL A 438 -5.12 4.37 -5.96
N MET A 439 -5.12 3.27 -6.71
CA MET A 439 -4.20 3.02 -7.81
C MET A 439 -4.78 3.64 -9.08
N VAL A 440 -4.00 4.46 -9.78
CA VAL A 440 -4.44 5.14 -11.02
C VAL A 440 -3.48 4.81 -12.14
N GLU A 441 -3.92 4.02 -13.11
CA GLU A 441 -3.18 3.80 -14.36
C GLU A 441 -3.60 4.85 -15.38
N ILE A 442 -2.63 5.57 -15.93
CA ILE A 442 -2.84 6.52 -17.01
C ILE A 442 -2.08 6.05 -18.24
N MET A 443 -2.82 5.78 -19.31
CA MET A 443 -2.27 5.40 -20.60
C MET A 443 -2.35 6.58 -21.57
N LEU A 444 -1.19 7.08 -21.98
CA LEU A 444 -1.04 8.13 -22.98
C LEU A 444 -0.74 7.52 -24.35
N GLN A 445 -1.23 8.13 -25.42
CA GLN A 445 -0.88 7.75 -26.79
C GLN A 445 0.41 8.44 -27.22
N ARG A 446 1.43 7.65 -27.58
CA ARG A 446 2.65 8.17 -28.19
C ARG A 446 2.38 8.50 -29.64
N ARG A 447 2.45 9.78 -29.97
CA ARG A 447 2.23 10.25 -31.35
C ARG A 447 3.52 10.19 -32.13
N VAL A 448 3.45 9.68 -33.35
CA VAL A 448 4.59 9.58 -34.26
C VAL A 448 4.17 10.14 -35.62
N ASP A 449 4.95 11.08 -36.15
CA ASP A 449 4.74 11.62 -37.49
C ASP A 449 5.26 10.63 -38.55
N ARG A 450 4.57 10.54 -39.69
CA ARG A 450 4.99 9.69 -40.82
C ARG A 450 6.36 10.06 -41.38
N ALA A 451 6.88 11.26 -41.12
CA ALA A 451 8.24 11.65 -41.48
C ALA A 451 9.32 10.79 -40.80
N VAL A 452 9.02 10.14 -39.66
CA VAL A 452 9.98 9.29 -38.94
C VAL A 452 10.48 8.12 -39.80
N SER A 453 9.61 7.57 -40.65
CA SER A 453 10.01 6.53 -41.61
C SER A 453 9.21 6.64 -42.90
N ARG A 454 9.94 6.75 -44.02
CA ARG A 454 9.39 6.85 -45.36
C ARG A 454 10.14 5.92 -46.30
N ILE A 455 9.39 5.26 -47.16
CA ILE A 455 9.94 4.49 -48.29
C ILE A 455 9.54 5.24 -49.55
N THR A 456 10.47 5.37 -50.48
CA THR A 456 10.29 6.07 -51.76
C THR A 456 10.85 5.22 -52.90
N ASN A 457 10.22 5.31 -54.07
CA ASN A 457 10.75 4.76 -55.32
C ASN A 457 11.63 5.76 -56.09
N ASN A 458 11.90 6.93 -55.50
CA ASN A 458 12.87 7.87 -56.05
C ASN A 458 14.29 7.30 -55.91
N LEU A 459 14.90 6.92 -57.04
CA LEU A 459 16.23 6.33 -57.09
C LEU A 459 17.36 7.37 -56.92
N ASN A 460 17.04 8.66 -56.93
CA ASN A 460 18.01 9.72 -56.64
C ASN A 460 18.13 9.90 -55.12
N PRO A 461 19.32 9.70 -54.52
CA PRO A 461 19.54 9.97 -53.11
C PRO A 461 19.16 11.40 -52.74
N ALA A 462 18.40 11.57 -51.67
CA ALA A 462 17.96 12.88 -51.18
C ALA A 462 18.32 13.07 -49.70
N LYS A 463 18.50 14.32 -49.28
CA LYS A 463 18.75 14.64 -47.86
C LYS A 463 17.52 14.30 -47.01
N ILE A 464 17.73 13.64 -45.87
CA ILE A 464 16.68 13.33 -44.91
C ILE A 464 16.22 14.63 -44.23
N SER A 465 14.92 14.92 -44.30
CA SER A 465 14.30 16.06 -43.62
C SER A 465 13.81 15.65 -42.24
N VAL A 466 14.14 16.45 -41.22
CA VAL A 466 13.61 16.29 -39.86
C VAL A 466 12.29 17.04 -39.63
N LYS A 467 11.77 17.73 -40.66
CA LYS A 467 10.49 18.46 -40.54
C LYS A 467 9.31 17.48 -40.51
N PRO A 468 8.39 17.61 -39.54
CA PRO A 468 7.17 16.82 -39.51
C PRO A 468 6.32 17.01 -40.78
N THR A 469 5.60 15.97 -41.18
CA THR A 469 4.64 16.03 -42.30
C THR A 469 3.25 16.48 -41.87
N GLY A 470 2.97 16.54 -40.56
CA GLY A 470 1.66 16.81 -39.99
C GLY A 470 0.71 15.61 -40.03
N LYS A 471 1.14 14.49 -40.63
CA LYS A 471 0.36 13.25 -40.74
C LYS A 471 0.92 12.21 -39.78
N LYS A 472 0.06 11.65 -38.94
CA LYS A 472 0.43 10.68 -37.91
C LYS A 472 0.46 9.25 -38.45
N VAL A 473 1.24 8.40 -37.80
CA VAL A 473 1.11 6.93 -37.89
C VAL A 473 -0.19 6.53 -37.17
N GLY A 474 -0.92 5.58 -37.75
CA GLY A 474 -2.18 5.06 -37.21
C GLY A 474 -1.99 4.11 -36.05
#